data_AF-A0A8E2RXZ6-F1
#
_entry.id   AF-A0A8E2RXZ6-F1
#
_cell.length_a   1.000
_cell.length_b   1.000
_cell.length_c   1.000
_cell.angle_alpha   90.00
_cell.angle_beta   90.00
_cell.angle_gamma   90.00
#
_symmetry.space_group_name_H-M   'P 1'
#
loop_
_entity.id
_entity.type
_entity.pdbx_description
1 polymer ?
#
loop_
_entity_poly.entity_id
_entity_poly.type
_entity_poly.pdbx_seq_one_letter_code
_entity_poly.pdbx_strand_id
1 'polypeptide(L)'
;MRTHNWTIAALAAAGVLGLSTAAHAQMPSEPPASNSHVPGGVVNPSSGAAAADSGIAKSPQGTDAEFVDKAALGGKTEVQASQLALKQAKSADVRTFAKRMVADHGKANAQLTKLAARKGIKPQAEQIADPDVEALRGKQGHDFDVAYVAAAGPDAHRKTIALFESEARDGKDADLRAFAKSTLPTLKHHLSMAEALQRKVGAQ
;
A
#
# COMPACT_ATOMS: atom_id res chain seq x y z
N MET A 1 -8.57 14.98 -36.09
CA MET A 1 -7.46 15.43 -35.19
C MET A 1 -7.71 16.88 -34.81
N ARG A 2 -7.53 17.26 -33.54
CA ARG A 2 -7.68 18.67 -33.08
C ARG A 2 -6.84 18.89 -31.81
N THR A 3 -5.61 19.36 -31.98
CA THR A 3 -4.79 19.86 -30.87
C THR A 3 -5.34 21.20 -30.38
N HIS A 4 -5.18 21.49 -29.09
CA HIS A 4 -5.47 22.81 -28.53
C HIS A 4 -4.24 23.28 -27.73
N ASN A 5 -3.46 24.16 -28.36
CA ASN A 5 -2.42 24.90 -27.67
C ASN A 5 -3.08 26.08 -26.94
N TRP A 6 -2.70 26.33 -25.68
CA TRP A 6 -3.06 27.56 -24.97
C TRP A 6 -1.79 28.19 -24.41
N THR A 7 -1.59 29.46 -24.73
CA THR A 7 -0.38 30.22 -24.42
C THR A 7 -0.54 31.06 -23.15
N ILE A 8 0.46 30.94 -22.27
CA ILE A 8 1.02 31.95 -21.35
C ILE A 8 0.18 33.23 -21.16
N ALA A 9 -0.24 33.46 -19.92
CA ALA A 9 -0.41 34.80 -19.36
C ALA A 9 0.47 34.92 -18.12
N ALA A 10 1.30 35.97 -18.05
CA ALA A 10 2.17 36.24 -16.91
C ALA A 10 1.93 37.68 -16.42
N LEU A 11 1.81 37.85 -15.11
CA LEU A 11 1.93 39.14 -14.44
C LEU A 11 2.90 38.98 -13.26
N ALA A 12 3.75 39.98 -13.05
CA ALA A 12 4.73 40.02 -11.98
C ALA A 12 4.64 41.35 -11.23
N ALA A 13 4.84 41.31 -9.91
CA ALA A 13 5.09 42.47 -9.09
C ALA A 13 6.04 42.08 -7.93
N ALA A 14 7.11 42.83 -7.75
CA ALA A 14 7.94 42.82 -6.55
C ALA A 14 7.23 43.64 -5.44
N GLY A 15 7.56 43.55 -4.15
CA GLY A 15 8.64 42.86 -3.42
C GLY A 15 9.08 43.74 -2.23
N VAL A 16 10.02 43.29 -1.39
CA VAL A 16 10.94 44.09 -0.52
C VAL A 16 11.64 43.14 0.48
N LEU A 17 12.83 43.52 0.94
CA LEU A 17 13.74 42.70 1.75
C LEU A 17 13.50 42.83 3.26
N GLY A 18 13.89 41.79 4.01
CA GLY A 18 14.09 41.83 5.46
C GLY A 18 15.23 40.89 5.88
N LEU A 19 16.47 41.39 5.89
CA LEU A 19 17.63 40.64 6.39
C LEU A 19 17.79 40.83 7.90
N SER A 20 18.27 39.80 8.60
CA SER A 20 18.73 39.92 10.00
C SER A 20 19.84 38.90 10.26
N THR A 21 20.78 39.27 11.14
CA THR A 21 22.15 38.72 11.16
C THR A 21 22.36 37.67 12.25
N ALA A 22 23.40 36.86 12.06
CA ALA A 22 23.80 35.81 12.99
C ALA A 22 24.50 36.35 14.24
N ALA A 23 24.45 35.58 15.33
CA ALA A 23 25.31 35.74 16.50
C ALA A 23 25.96 34.37 16.82
N HIS A 24 27.28 34.29 16.65
CA HIS A 24 28.10 33.23 17.27
C HIS A 24 28.56 33.72 18.64
N ALA A 25 28.56 32.84 19.64
CA ALA A 25 29.21 33.04 20.94
C ALA A 25 29.95 31.75 21.31
N GLN A 26 31.19 31.86 21.78
CA GLN A 26 32.10 30.73 21.97
C GLN A 26 33.15 31.02 23.05
N MET A 27 33.71 29.95 23.65
CA MET A 27 34.80 29.91 24.65
C MET A 27 34.39 30.23 26.10
N PRO A 28 35.16 29.77 27.12
CA PRO A 28 35.69 28.40 27.27
C PRO A 28 35.68 27.84 28.72
N SER A 29 35.87 26.53 28.91
CA SER A 29 36.79 25.93 29.93
C SER A 29 36.75 24.39 29.97
N GLU A 30 37.91 23.80 30.32
CA GLU A 30 38.19 22.38 30.58
C GLU A 30 39.44 22.30 31.50
N PRO A 31 39.76 21.17 32.15
CA PRO A 31 38.92 20.31 32.99
C PRO A 31 39.55 20.23 34.42
N PRO A 32 39.33 19.17 35.23
CA PRO A 32 40.33 18.09 35.16
C PRO A 32 39.81 16.65 35.35
N ALA A 33 40.69 15.73 34.97
CA ALA A 33 40.58 14.28 34.90
C ALA A 33 40.02 13.50 36.10
N SER A 34 39.58 12.27 35.81
CA SER A 34 39.85 11.10 36.66
C SER A 34 40.07 9.85 35.79
N ASN A 35 41.31 9.35 35.75
CA ASN A 35 41.67 8.08 35.12
C ASN A 35 41.49 6.92 36.10
N SER A 36 41.24 5.71 35.59
CA SER A 36 41.44 4.45 36.34
C SER A 36 41.80 3.31 35.38
N HIS A 37 42.82 2.54 35.74
CA HIS A 37 43.66 1.75 34.82
C HIS A 37 44.51 0.76 35.66
N VAL A 38 44.66 -0.54 35.37
CA VAL A 38 44.10 -1.45 34.35
C VAL A 38 43.93 -2.85 35.04
N PRO A 39 44.01 -4.09 34.48
CA PRO A 39 44.36 -4.61 33.14
C PRO A 39 43.17 -5.22 32.37
N GLY A 40 43.45 -5.83 31.20
CA GLY A 40 42.52 -6.70 30.48
C GLY A 40 42.83 -8.19 30.68
N GLY A 41 41.92 -9.07 30.24
CA GLY A 41 42.10 -10.52 30.22
C GLY A 41 41.65 -11.11 28.87
N VAL A 42 42.45 -12.02 28.30
CA VAL A 42 42.18 -12.67 27.02
C VAL A 42 41.65 -14.10 27.22
N VAL A 43 40.51 -14.42 26.61
CA VAL A 43 40.04 -15.80 26.41
C VAL A 43 39.43 -15.95 25.02
N ASN A 44 39.67 -17.11 24.41
CA ASN A 44 39.34 -17.44 23.02
C ASN A 44 37.95 -18.12 22.94
N PRO A 45 37.16 -17.97 21.84
CA PRO A 45 35.85 -18.61 21.76
C PRO A 45 35.96 -20.10 21.44
N SER A 46 34.98 -20.89 21.88
CA SER A 46 34.75 -22.27 21.41
C SER A 46 33.28 -22.65 21.52
N SER A 47 32.75 -23.23 20.44
CA SER A 47 31.33 -23.54 20.21
C SER A 47 30.82 -24.67 21.11
N GLY A 48 29.51 -24.69 21.44
CA GLY A 48 28.99 -25.83 22.23
C GLY A 48 27.50 -25.91 22.61
N ALA A 49 26.59 -25.07 22.10
CA ALA A 49 25.16 -25.18 22.46
C ALA A 49 24.23 -24.86 21.28
N ALA A 50 23.67 -25.90 20.64
CA ALA A 50 22.66 -25.76 19.59
C ALA A 50 21.26 -25.99 20.17
N ALA A 51 20.55 -24.90 20.51
CA ALA A 51 19.15 -24.95 20.90
C ALA A 51 18.42 -23.63 20.54
N ALA A 52 17.39 -23.75 19.69
CA ALA A 52 16.30 -22.78 19.50
C ALA A 52 16.64 -21.28 19.27
N ASP A 53 17.17 -20.92 18.09
CA ASP A 53 16.64 -19.73 17.41
C ASP A 53 15.34 -20.14 16.70
N SER A 54 14.21 -19.83 17.33
CA SER A 54 12.88 -20.08 16.79
C SER A 54 12.12 -18.78 16.65
N GLY A 55 12.34 -18.09 15.53
CA GLY A 55 11.36 -17.13 15.03
C GLY A 55 11.76 -15.67 15.00
N ILE A 56 13.05 -15.32 14.96
CA ILE A 56 13.43 -14.01 14.39
C ILE A 56 13.14 -14.05 12.87
N ALA A 57 11.88 -13.75 12.52
CA ALA A 57 11.44 -13.59 11.15
C ALA A 57 12.24 -12.45 10.51
N LYS A 58 13.18 -12.79 9.63
CA LYS A 58 13.97 -11.81 8.87
C LYS A 58 13.02 -10.86 8.15
N SER A 59 13.32 -9.55 8.21
CA SER A 59 12.53 -8.52 7.53
C SER A 59 12.32 -8.92 6.05
N PRO A 60 11.07 -9.07 5.59
CA PRO A 60 10.78 -9.71 4.32
C PRO A 60 11.38 -8.97 3.13
N GLN A 61 11.87 -9.74 2.15
CA GLN A 61 12.69 -9.29 1.02
C GLN A 61 12.29 -10.05 -0.25
N GLY A 62 12.44 -9.41 -1.41
CA GLY A 62 12.03 -10.00 -2.69
C GLY A 62 10.51 -10.18 -2.77
N THR A 63 10.08 -11.41 -3.06
CA THR A 63 8.67 -11.80 -3.28
C THR A 63 7.70 -11.24 -2.25
N ASP A 64 8.08 -11.31 -0.98
CA ASP A 64 7.21 -11.01 0.15
C ASP A 64 6.98 -9.50 0.30
N ALA A 65 8.01 -8.69 0.00
CA ALA A 65 7.91 -7.23 0.00
C ALA A 65 7.11 -6.74 -1.22
N GLU A 66 7.38 -7.34 -2.39
CA GLU A 66 6.62 -7.10 -3.63
C GLU A 66 5.14 -7.48 -3.48
N PHE A 67 4.85 -8.57 -2.76
CA PHE A 67 3.49 -8.96 -2.38
C PHE A 67 2.82 -7.88 -1.54
N VAL A 68 3.47 -7.40 -0.48
CA VAL A 68 2.93 -6.36 0.40
C VAL A 68 2.67 -5.07 -0.36
N ASP A 69 3.60 -4.61 -1.21
CA ASP A 69 3.42 -3.43 -2.06
C ASP A 69 2.22 -3.58 -3.01
N LYS A 70 2.13 -4.68 -3.75
CA LYS A 70 1.06 -4.89 -4.74
C LYS A 70 -0.31 -5.11 -4.09
N ALA A 71 -0.36 -5.83 -2.96
CA ALA A 71 -1.60 -6.05 -2.21
C ALA A 71 -2.09 -4.76 -1.53
N ALA A 72 -1.18 -3.94 -1.00
CA ALA A 72 -1.52 -2.62 -0.47
C ALA A 72 -2.04 -1.67 -1.56
N LEU A 73 -1.43 -1.69 -2.76
CA LEU A 73 -1.92 -0.88 -3.89
C LEU A 73 -3.30 -1.32 -4.35
N GLY A 74 -3.46 -2.59 -4.75
CA GLY A 74 -4.72 -3.11 -5.28
C GLY A 74 -5.87 -2.93 -4.29
N GLY A 75 -5.66 -3.33 -3.02
CA GLY A 75 -6.68 -3.19 -1.98
C GLY A 75 -7.03 -1.73 -1.65
N LYS A 76 -6.09 -0.78 -1.77
CA LYS A 76 -6.36 0.66 -1.65
C LYS A 76 -7.20 1.16 -2.83
N THR A 77 -6.79 0.83 -4.06
CA THR A 77 -7.46 1.19 -5.31
C THR A 77 -8.90 0.66 -5.35
N GLU A 78 -9.12 -0.62 -5.04
CA GLU A 78 -10.45 -1.24 -5.02
C GLU A 78 -11.36 -0.61 -3.97
N VAL A 79 -10.84 -0.23 -2.79
CA VAL A 79 -11.61 0.52 -1.78
C VAL A 79 -11.93 1.93 -2.26
N GLN A 80 -10.99 2.67 -2.85
CA GLN A 80 -11.21 4.04 -3.32
C GLN A 80 -12.20 4.11 -4.50
N ALA A 81 -12.03 3.25 -5.51
CA ALA A 81 -12.98 3.09 -6.62
C ALA A 81 -14.38 2.73 -6.11
N SER A 82 -14.47 1.85 -5.12
CA SER A 82 -15.75 1.43 -4.54
C SER A 82 -16.41 2.54 -3.71
N GLN A 83 -15.65 3.31 -2.93
CA GLN A 83 -16.17 4.51 -2.23
C GLN A 83 -16.70 5.58 -3.19
N LEU A 84 -16.16 5.66 -4.41
CA LEU A 84 -16.69 6.51 -5.48
C LEU A 84 -17.97 5.92 -6.09
N ALA A 85 -17.99 4.61 -6.34
CA ALA A 85 -19.17 3.90 -6.85
C ALA A 85 -20.38 3.99 -5.90
N LEU A 86 -20.17 4.01 -4.58
CA LEU A 86 -21.25 4.29 -3.61
C LEU A 86 -21.92 5.66 -3.79
N LYS A 87 -21.28 6.61 -4.49
CA LYS A 87 -21.74 7.98 -4.71
C LYS A 87 -22.22 8.23 -6.16
N GLN A 88 -21.57 7.62 -7.15
CA GLN A 88 -21.78 7.92 -8.58
C GLN A 88 -22.47 6.79 -9.38
N ALA A 89 -22.45 5.54 -8.92
CA ALA A 89 -22.99 4.42 -9.69
C ALA A 89 -24.51 4.49 -9.86
N LYS A 90 -25.01 4.22 -11.07
CA LYS A 90 -26.45 4.23 -11.40
C LYS A 90 -27.09 2.89 -11.08
N SER A 91 -26.39 1.79 -11.36
CA SER A 91 -26.80 0.42 -11.06
C SER A 91 -26.86 0.14 -9.56
N ALA A 92 -27.96 -0.48 -9.12
CA ALA A 92 -28.11 -0.96 -7.75
C ALA A 92 -27.20 -2.15 -7.43
N ASP A 93 -26.89 -2.98 -8.42
CA ASP A 93 -25.94 -4.09 -8.30
C ASP A 93 -24.51 -3.58 -8.11
N VAL A 94 -24.10 -2.55 -8.88
CA VAL A 94 -22.78 -1.90 -8.69
C VAL A 94 -22.65 -1.34 -7.28
N ARG A 95 -23.64 -0.58 -6.80
CA ARG A 95 -23.64 -0.06 -5.42
C ARG A 95 -23.62 -1.18 -4.37
N THR A 96 -24.21 -2.34 -4.65
CA THR A 96 -24.23 -3.49 -3.73
C THR A 96 -22.87 -4.20 -3.68
N PHE A 97 -22.23 -4.42 -4.83
CA PHE A 97 -20.87 -4.94 -4.92
C PHE A 97 -19.87 -3.99 -4.24
N ALA A 98 -19.95 -2.69 -4.52
CA ALA A 98 -19.09 -1.67 -3.92
C ALA A 98 -19.16 -1.64 -2.38
N LYS A 99 -20.35 -1.84 -1.77
CA LYS A 99 -20.48 -1.98 -0.30
C LYS A 99 -19.67 -3.16 0.23
N ARG A 100 -19.66 -4.29 -0.49
CA ARG A 100 -18.91 -5.49 -0.12
C ARG A 100 -17.40 -5.25 -0.23
N MET A 101 -16.94 -4.61 -1.32
CA MET A 101 -15.52 -4.29 -1.53
C MET A 101 -14.98 -3.39 -0.41
N VAL A 102 -15.66 -2.28 -0.10
CA VAL A 102 -15.23 -1.33 0.95
C VAL A 102 -15.11 -2.03 2.32
N ALA A 103 -16.04 -2.93 2.65
CA ALA A 103 -16.02 -3.66 3.92
C ALA A 103 -14.90 -4.70 3.99
N ASP A 104 -14.77 -5.58 2.99
CA ASP A 104 -13.83 -6.70 3.04
C ASP A 104 -12.39 -6.28 2.72
N HIS A 105 -12.16 -5.48 1.67
CA HIS A 105 -10.81 -4.98 1.35
C HIS A 105 -10.37 -3.97 2.40
N GLY A 106 -11.27 -3.12 2.93
CA GLY A 106 -10.95 -2.24 4.05
C GLY A 106 -10.44 -3.00 5.28
N LYS A 107 -11.03 -4.17 5.58
CA LYS A 107 -10.57 -5.08 6.63
C LYS A 107 -9.23 -5.74 6.28
N ALA A 108 -9.06 -6.24 5.05
CA ALA A 108 -7.82 -6.89 4.59
C ALA A 108 -6.63 -5.91 4.60
N ASN A 109 -6.81 -4.70 4.08
CA ASN A 109 -5.82 -3.62 4.12
C ASN A 109 -5.40 -3.32 5.57
N ALA A 110 -6.36 -3.15 6.48
CA ALA A 110 -6.08 -2.88 7.90
C ALA A 110 -5.36 -4.03 8.62
N GLN A 111 -5.45 -5.27 8.12
CA GLN A 111 -4.66 -6.41 8.58
C GLN A 111 -3.24 -6.40 7.96
N LEU A 112 -3.14 -6.14 6.66
CA LEU A 112 -1.88 -6.06 5.92
C LEU A 112 -0.97 -4.93 6.44
N THR A 113 -1.48 -3.70 6.58
CA THR A 113 -0.71 -2.56 7.13
C THR A 113 -0.17 -2.87 8.53
N LYS A 114 -0.98 -3.52 9.39
CA LYS A 114 -0.54 -3.96 10.73
C LYS A 114 0.52 -5.05 10.67
N LEU A 115 0.50 -5.92 9.66
CA LEU A 115 1.49 -6.98 9.46
C LEU A 115 2.80 -6.41 8.89
N ALA A 116 2.73 -5.61 7.83
CA ALA A 116 3.86 -4.88 7.27
C ALA A 116 4.63 -4.08 8.35
N ALA A 117 3.92 -3.32 9.17
CA ALA A 117 4.49 -2.56 10.28
C ALA A 117 5.22 -3.44 11.30
N ARG A 118 4.67 -4.61 11.69
CA ARG A 118 5.36 -5.56 12.60
C ARG A 118 6.62 -6.18 12.00
N LYS A 119 6.71 -6.25 10.67
CA LYS A 119 7.84 -6.84 9.93
C LYS A 119 8.90 -5.79 9.51
N GLY A 120 8.65 -4.51 9.78
CA GLY A 120 9.49 -3.39 9.35
C GLY A 120 9.31 -2.98 7.88
N ILE A 121 8.33 -3.55 7.17
CA ILE A 121 8.04 -3.20 5.78
C ILE A 121 7.30 -1.86 5.75
N LYS A 122 7.79 -0.94 4.92
CA LYS A 122 7.08 0.29 4.53
C LYS A 122 6.65 0.13 3.07
N PRO A 123 5.37 -0.13 2.77
CA PRO A 123 4.95 -0.22 1.38
C PRO A 123 4.96 1.18 0.76
N GLN A 124 5.25 1.23 -0.54
CA GLN A 124 5.34 2.45 -1.34
C GLN A 124 3.96 2.86 -1.88
N ALA A 125 3.08 1.87 -2.03
CA ALA A 125 1.72 1.99 -2.57
C ALA A 125 0.82 3.02 -1.87
N GLU A 126 0.92 3.17 -0.55
CA GLU A 126 0.14 4.14 0.23
C GLU A 126 0.32 5.58 -0.27
N GLN A 127 1.48 5.90 -0.84
CA GLN A 127 1.87 7.25 -1.25
C GLN A 127 1.46 7.62 -2.68
N ILE A 128 1.13 6.64 -3.53
CA ILE A 128 0.83 6.84 -4.96
C ILE A 128 -0.67 7.16 -5.15
N ALA A 129 -1.01 8.16 -5.96
CA ALA A 129 -2.39 8.38 -6.41
C ALA A 129 -2.69 7.46 -7.60
N ASP A 130 -3.81 6.74 -7.56
CA ASP A 130 -4.17 5.78 -8.62
C ASP A 130 -4.87 6.50 -9.80
N PRO A 131 -4.33 6.43 -11.03
CA PRO A 131 -4.89 7.15 -12.17
C PRO A 131 -6.22 6.55 -12.67
N ASP A 132 -6.48 5.26 -12.45
CA ASP A 132 -7.73 4.62 -12.86
C ASP A 132 -8.88 5.08 -11.94
N VAL A 133 -8.61 5.26 -10.64
CA VAL A 133 -9.56 5.87 -9.68
C VAL A 133 -9.91 7.30 -10.08
N GLU A 134 -8.93 8.11 -10.48
CA GLU A 134 -9.19 9.48 -10.94
C GLU A 134 -9.94 9.50 -12.28
N ALA A 135 -9.65 8.57 -13.19
CA ALA A 135 -10.37 8.40 -14.46
C ALA A 135 -11.86 7.99 -14.28
N LEU A 136 -12.24 7.38 -13.15
CA LEU A 136 -13.64 7.14 -12.81
C LEU A 136 -14.42 8.43 -12.49
N ARG A 137 -13.79 9.44 -11.88
CA ARG A 137 -14.49 10.65 -11.39
C ARG A 137 -15.20 11.44 -12.50
N GLY A 138 -14.62 11.43 -13.70
CA GLY A 138 -15.17 12.11 -14.88
C GLY A 138 -16.26 11.33 -15.61
N LYS A 139 -16.69 10.16 -15.10
CA LYS A 139 -17.70 9.29 -15.72
C LYS A 139 -19.02 9.37 -14.97
N GLN A 140 -20.11 9.05 -15.66
CA GLN A 140 -21.47 9.17 -15.15
C GLN A 140 -22.32 7.99 -15.63
N GLY A 141 -23.36 7.63 -14.88
CA GLY A 141 -24.38 6.69 -15.37
C GLY A 141 -23.82 5.31 -15.72
N HIS A 142 -24.20 4.79 -16.89
CA HIS A 142 -23.72 3.50 -17.39
C HIS A 142 -22.20 3.50 -17.66
N ASP A 143 -21.65 4.59 -18.20
CA ASP A 143 -20.20 4.72 -18.45
C ASP A 143 -19.38 4.65 -17.16
N PHE A 144 -19.94 5.14 -16.05
CA PHE A 144 -19.36 4.95 -14.72
C PHE A 144 -19.44 3.48 -14.29
N ASP A 145 -20.63 2.87 -14.39
CA ASP A 145 -20.88 1.49 -13.97
C ASP A 145 -19.97 0.49 -14.72
N VAL A 146 -19.78 0.68 -16.03
CA VAL A 146 -18.85 -0.09 -16.87
C VAL A 146 -17.39 0.11 -16.47
N ALA A 147 -16.96 1.36 -16.30
CA ALA A 147 -15.56 1.63 -15.96
C ALA A 147 -15.20 1.16 -14.54
N TYR A 148 -16.14 1.22 -13.60
CA TYR A 148 -15.96 0.64 -12.26
C TYR A 148 -15.83 -0.88 -12.33
N VAL A 149 -16.59 -1.56 -13.19
CA VAL A 149 -16.41 -3.00 -13.46
C VAL A 149 -15.07 -3.30 -14.15
N ALA A 150 -14.52 -2.38 -14.95
CA ALA A 150 -13.15 -2.55 -15.48
C ALA A 150 -12.09 -2.42 -14.38
N ALA A 151 -12.25 -1.47 -13.45
CA ALA A 151 -11.28 -1.20 -12.39
C ALA A 151 -11.31 -2.21 -11.22
N ALA A 152 -12.50 -2.66 -10.80
CA ALA A 152 -12.70 -3.52 -9.63
C ALA A 152 -13.44 -4.84 -9.94
N GLY A 153 -13.57 -5.22 -11.21
CA GLY A 153 -14.28 -6.42 -11.64
C GLY A 153 -13.40 -7.68 -11.76
N PRO A 154 -13.76 -8.63 -12.65
CA PRO A 154 -13.12 -9.94 -12.72
C PRO A 154 -11.61 -9.91 -12.95
N ASP A 155 -11.10 -9.04 -13.81
CA ASP A 155 -9.68 -9.04 -14.17
C ASP A 155 -8.78 -8.49 -13.06
N ALA A 156 -9.27 -7.52 -12.28
CA ALA A 156 -8.63 -7.10 -11.03
C ALA A 156 -8.59 -8.27 -10.04
N HIS A 157 -9.75 -8.89 -9.79
CA HIS A 157 -9.87 -10.02 -8.87
C HIS A 157 -9.02 -11.23 -9.27
N ARG A 158 -8.92 -11.59 -10.55
CA ARG A 158 -8.02 -12.67 -11.02
C ARG A 158 -6.54 -12.35 -10.76
N LYS A 159 -6.11 -11.10 -11.00
CA LYS A 159 -4.74 -10.65 -10.71
C LYS A 159 -4.45 -10.71 -9.20
N THR A 160 -5.37 -10.22 -8.36
CA THR A 160 -5.25 -10.24 -6.90
C THR A 160 -5.26 -11.67 -6.35
N ILE A 161 -6.09 -12.58 -6.88
CA ILE A 161 -6.06 -14.01 -6.53
C ILE A 161 -4.70 -14.63 -6.89
N ALA A 162 -4.20 -14.42 -8.11
CA ALA A 162 -2.91 -14.97 -8.53
C ALA A 162 -1.74 -14.47 -7.67
N LEU A 163 -1.75 -13.19 -7.30
CA LEU A 163 -0.80 -12.59 -6.36
C LEU A 163 -0.83 -13.27 -4.99
N PHE A 164 -2.03 -13.45 -4.42
CA PHE A 164 -2.23 -14.09 -3.11
C PHE A 164 -1.95 -15.60 -3.14
N GLU A 165 -2.20 -16.30 -4.24
CA GLU A 165 -1.81 -17.71 -4.41
C GLU A 165 -0.30 -17.88 -4.54
N SER A 166 0.38 -16.96 -5.22
CA SER A 166 1.84 -16.94 -5.32
C SER A 166 2.49 -16.75 -3.94
N GLU A 167 2.04 -15.76 -3.15
CA GLU A 167 2.54 -15.55 -1.78
C GLU A 167 2.25 -16.76 -0.89
N ALA A 168 0.98 -17.22 -0.86
CA ALA A 168 0.57 -18.38 -0.07
C ALA A 168 1.44 -19.63 -0.31
N ARG A 169 1.83 -19.87 -1.56
CA ARG A 169 2.69 -20.99 -1.96
C ARG A 169 4.16 -20.68 -1.65
N ASP A 170 4.70 -19.62 -2.25
CA ASP A 170 6.14 -19.44 -2.47
C ASP A 170 6.81 -18.40 -1.56
N GLY A 171 6.06 -17.55 -0.86
CA GLY A 171 6.58 -16.54 0.06
C GLY A 171 7.44 -17.13 1.19
N LYS A 172 8.23 -16.30 1.89
CA LYS A 172 9.17 -16.75 2.93
C LYS A 172 8.67 -16.49 4.35
N ASP A 173 8.01 -15.36 4.59
CA ASP A 173 7.46 -15.00 5.89
C ASP A 173 6.18 -15.80 6.22
N ALA A 174 6.17 -16.47 7.37
CA ALA A 174 5.05 -17.34 7.74
C ALA A 174 3.73 -16.58 7.93
N ASP A 175 3.76 -15.32 8.39
CA ASP A 175 2.56 -14.53 8.63
C ASP A 175 1.97 -13.97 7.33
N LEU A 176 2.81 -13.52 6.39
CA LEU A 176 2.35 -13.05 5.07
C LEU A 176 1.69 -14.19 4.27
N ARG A 177 2.31 -15.38 4.27
CA ARG A 177 1.72 -16.60 3.68
C ARG A 177 0.39 -16.99 4.35
N ALA A 178 0.28 -16.82 5.67
CA ALA A 178 -0.96 -17.12 6.41
C ALA A 178 -2.07 -16.09 6.12
N PHE A 179 -1.72 -14.80 6.09
CA PHE A 179 -2.61 -13.72 5.68
C PHE A 179 -3.15 -13.97 4.26
N ALA A 180 -2.26 -14.27 3.30
CA ALA A 180 -2.63 -14.56 1.93
C ALA A 180 -3.61 -15.74 1.83
N LYS A 181 -3.29 -16.87 2.47
CA LYS A 181 -4.17 -18.06 2.56
C LYS A 181 -5.55 -17.75 3.14
N SER A 182 -5.60 -16.98 4.23
CA SER A 182 -6.87 -16.64 4.90
C SER A 182 -7.76 -15.70 4.08
N THR A 183 -7.18 -14.93 3.15
CA THR A 183 -7.89 -13.93 2.34
C THR A 183 -8.42 -14.51 1.02
N LEU A 184 -7.77 -15.54 0.47
CA LEU A 184 -8.14 -16.18 -0.81
C LEU A 184 -9.62 -16.62 -0.94
N PRO A 185 -10.29 -17.19 0.08
CA PRO A 185 -11.71 -17.55 -0.03
C PRO A 185 -12.61 -16.35 -0.30
N THR A 186 -12.31 -15.21 0.34
CA THR A 186 -13.02 -13.94 0.17
C THR A 186 -12.83 -13.39 -1.24
N LEU A 187 -11.59 -13.34 -1.74
CA LEU A 187 -11.28 -12.89 -3.10
C LEU A 187 -11.95 -13.75 -4.17
N LYS A 188 -12.00 -15.08 -3.98
CA LYS A 188 -12.66 -16.02 -4.90
C LYS A 188 -14.19 -15.85 -4.90
N HIS A 189 -14.79 -15.55 -3.75
CA HIS A 189 -16.19 -15.16 -3.67
C HIS A 189 -16.46 -13.83 -4.37
N HIS A 190 -15.60 -12.82 -4.17
CA HIS A 190 -15.70 -11.53 -4.86
C HIS A 190 -15.57 -11.66 -6.38
N LEU A 191 -14.65 -12.49 -6.89
CA LEU A 191 -14.53 -12.80 -8.31
C LEU A 191 -15.87 -13.31 -8.89
N SER A 192 -16.54 -14.24 -8.20
CA SER A 192 -17.85 -14.74 -8.63
C SER A 192 -18.93 -13.65 -8.65
N MET A 193 -18.94 -12.78 -7.63
CA MET A 193 -19.81 -11.59 -7.61
C MET A 193 -19.48 -10.62 -8.76
N ALA A 194 -18.20 -10.43 -9.08
CA ALA A 194 -17.73 -9.53 -10.14
C ALA A 194 -18.08 -10.06 -11.54
N GLU A 195 -17.97 -11.36 -11.77
CA GLU A 195 -18.39 -12.02 -13.01
C GLU A 195 -19.91 -11.90 -13.21
N ALA A 196 -20.69 -12.05 -12.14
CA ALA A 196 -22.13 -11.81 -12.17
C ALA A 196 -22.48 -10.34 -12.43
N LEU A 197 -21.76 -9.40 -11.80
CA LEU A 197 -21.93 -7.97 -12.01
C LEU A 197 -21.60 -7.55 -13.46
N GLN A 198 -20.50 -8.04 -14.03
CA GLN A 198 -20.10 -7.74 -15.41
C GLN A 198 -21.16 -8.16 -16.41
N ARG A 199 -21.74 -9.36 -16.26
CA ARG A 199 -22.86 -9.82 -17.11
C ARG A 199 -24.11 -8.95 -16.96
N LYS A 200 -24.40 -8.45 -15.75
CA LYS A 200 -25.54 -7.55 -15.51
C LYS A 200 -25.32 -6.15 -16.07
N VAL A 201 -24.10 -5.61 -15.99
CA VAL A 201 -23.77 -4.25 -16.45
C VAL A 201 -23.68 -4.21 -17.98
N GLY A 202 -23.03 -5.20 -18.61
CA GLY A 202 -22.95 -5.33 -20.07
C GLY A 202 -24.25 -5.72 -20.79
N ALA A 203 -25.38 -5.74 -20.09
CA ALA A 203 -26.72 -6.05 -20.61
C ALA A 203 -27.76 -4.94 -20.29
N GLN A 204 -27.29 -3.74 -19.92
CA GLN A 204 -28.08 -2.53 -19.62
C GLN A 204 -27.90 -1.47 -20.71
#